data_AF-A0A7Y5N9J2-F1
#
_entry.id   AF-A0A7Y5N9J2-F1
#
_cell.length_a   1.000
_cell.length_b   1.000
_cell.length_c   1.000
_cell.angle_alpha   90.00
_cell.angle_beta   90.00
_cell.angle_gamma   90.00
#
_symmetry.space_group_name_H-M   'P 1'
#
loop_
_entity.id
_entity.type
_entity.pdbx_description
1 polymer ?
#
loop_
_entity_poly.entity_id
_entity_poly.type
_entity_poly.pdbx_seq_one_letter_code
_entity_poly.pdbx_strand_id
1 'polypeptide(L)' 'MSAQPFRDALGALAVDADVEIRDRLAILRPRGAVDARRIAAERGRITALAAEHGFTHVALELGAVAPEGDATLPRD' A
#
# COMPACT_ATOMS: atom_id res chain seq x y z
N MET A 1 13.36 11.24 -7.25
CA MET A 1 13.70 10.05 -6.45
C MET A 1 12.92 8.87 -7.03
N SER A 2 13.56 7.75 -7.37
CA SER A 2 12.86 6.60 -7.98
C SER A 2 12.23 5.72 -6.89
N ALA A 3 11.08 5.12 -7.18
CA ALA A 3 10.39 4.20 -6.25
C ALA A 3 11.01 2.80 -6.20
N GLN A 4 11.93 2.49 -7.12
CA GLN A 4 12.49 1.15 -7.29
C GLN A 4 13.17 0.59 -6.02
N PRO A 5 14.06 1.34 -5.33
CA PRO A 5 14.75 0.80 -4.15
C PRO A 5 13.79 0.48 -3.00
N PHE A 6 12.75 1.30 -2.84
CA PHE A 6 11.75 1.10 -1.80
C PHE A 6 10.83 -0.10 -2.13
N ARG A 7 10.49 -0.31 -3.42
CA ARG A 7 9.78 -1.52 -3.86
C ARG A 7 10.59 -2.79 -3.62
N ASP A 8 11.88 -2.78 -3.95
CA ASP A 8 12.75 -3.94 -3.76
C ASP A 8 12.83 -4.32 -2.26
N ALA A 9 12.89 -3.31 -1.39
CA ALA A 9 12.91 -3.52 0.05
C ALA A 9 11.55 -4.02 0.61
N LEU A 10 10.41 -3.62 0.04
CA LEU A 10 9.11 -4.23 0.35
C LEU A 10 9.03 -5.69 -0.10
N GLY A 11 9.64 -6.02 -1.23
CA GLY A 11 9.78 -7.40 -1.71
C GLY A 11 10.54 -8.29 -0.72
N ALA A 12 11.54 -7.76 -0.02
CA ALA A 12 12.24 -8.49 1.05
C ALA A 12 11.35 -8.79 2.27
N LEU A 13 10.28 -8.02 2.47
CA LEU A 13 9.23 -8.28 3.47
C LEU A 13 8.11 -9.17 2.94
N ALA A 14 8.27 -9.72 1.72
CA ALA A 14 7.27 -10.51 1.01
C ALA A 14 5.92 -9.78 0.89
N VAL A 15 5.98 -8.47 0.61
CA VAL A 15 4.83 -7.61 0.30
C VAL A 15 4.85 -7.30 -1.20
N ASP A 16 3.82 -7.75 -1.93
CA ASP A 16 3.61 -7.34 -3.33
C ASP A 16 2.67 -6.13 -3.37
N ALA A 17 3.22 -4.96 -3.67
CA ALA A 17 2.49 -3.70 -3.72
C ALA A 17 3.04 -2.78 -4.80
N ASP A 18 2.13 -2.09 -5.50
CA ASP A 18 2.50 -0.93 -6.30
C ASP A 18 2.84 0.24 -5.38
N VAL A 19 3.86 0.99 -5.78
CA VAL A 19 4.34 2.13 -5.01
C VAL A 19 4.33 3.38 -5.85
N GLU A 20 3.59 4.37 -5.36
CA GLU A 20 3.57 5.73 -5.87
C GLU A 20 4.25 6.68 -4.87
N ILE A 21 5.09 7.57 -5.37
CA ILE A 21 5.77 8.59 -4.55
C ILE A 21 5.16 9.94 -4.85
N ARG A 22 4.78 10.66 -3.80
CA ARG A 22 4.35 12.06 -3.86
C ARG A 22 5.11 12.87 -2.81
N ASP A 23 6.11 13.63 -3.25
CA ASP A 23 6.99 14.40 -2.37
C ASP A 23 7.61 13.50 -1.27
N ARG A 24 7.29 13.71 0.02
CA ARG A 24 7.74 12.87 1.14
C ARG A 24 6.74 11.79 1.58
N LEU A 25 5.72 11.52 0.77
CA LEU A 25 4.71 10.49 1.00
C LEU A 25 4.93 9.31 0.05
N ALA A 26 5.01 8.10 0.60
CA ALA A 26 4.93 6.87 -0.17
C ALA A 26 3.53 6.25 -0.03
N ILE A 27 2.87 6.00 -1.15
CA ILE A 27 1.54 5.37 -1.22
C ILE A 27 1.74 3.93 -1.66
N LEU A 28 1.31 2.99 -0.80
CA LEU A 28 1.36 1.56 -1.05
C LEU A 28 -0.02 1.07 -1.50
N ARG A 29 -0.06 0.40 -2.64
CA ARG A 29 -1.25 -0.27 -3.19
C ARG A 29 -1.00 -1.78 -3.18
N PRO A 30 -1.38 -2.50 -2.12
CA PRO A 30 -1.25 -3.96 -2.08
C PRO A 30 -2.05 -4.60 -3.22
N ARG A 31 -1.49 -5.65 -3.83
CA ARG A 31 -2.18 -6.38 -4.91
C ARG A 31 -3.35 -7.24 -4.43
N GLY A 32 -3.40 -7.56 -3.14
CA GLY A 32 -4.51 -8.31 -2.56
C GLY A 32 -4.64 -8.14 -1.05
N ALA A 33 -5.66 -8.79 -0.50
CA ALA A 33 -5.95 -8.75 0.93
C ALA A 33 -4.82 -9.35 1.80
N VAL A 34 -4.05 -10.30 1.26
CA VAL A 34 -2.89 -10.89 1.95
C VAL A 34 -1.79 -9.84 2.13
N ASP A 35 -1.45 -9.12 1.07
CA ASP A 35 -0.44 -8.05 1.13
C ASP A 35 -0.91 -6.89 2.02
N ALA A 36 -2.18 -6.52 1.95
CA ALA A 36 -2.76 -5.51 2.84
C ALA A 36 -2.63 -5.89 4.33
N ARG A 37 -2.94 -7.14 4.68
CA ARG A 37 -2.78 -7.66 6.05
C ARG A 37 -1.32 -7.68 6.47
N ARG A 38 -0.41 -8.04 5.56
CA ARG A 38 1.03 -8.05 5.83
C ARG A 38 1.58 -6.65 6.04
N ILE A 39 1.17 -5.67 5.24
CA ILE A 39 1.51 -4.26 5.44
C ILE A 39 1.03 -3.77 6.80
N ALA A 40 -0.19 -4.14 7.20
CA ALA A 40 -0.73 -3.78 8.51
C ALA A 40 0.08 -4.43 9.66
N ALA A 41 0.43 -5.71 9.53
CA ALA A 41 1.22 -6.44 10.53
C ALA A 41 2.66 -5.88 10.66
N GLU A 42 3.26 -5.49 9.54
CA GLU A 42 4.65 -5.02 9.47
C GLU A 42 4.76 -3.48 9.46
N ARG A 43 3.68 -2.77 9.81
CA ARG A 43 3.58 -1.29 9.72
C ARG A 43 4.80 -0.56 10.27
N GLY A 44 5.29 -0.98 11.44
CA GLY A 44 6.45 -0.35 12.08
C GLY A 44 7.73 -0.48 11.24
N ARG A 45 8.00 -1.68 10.71
CA ARG A 45 9.17 -1.94 9.85
C ARG A 45 9.06 -1.20 8.53
N ILE A 46 7.88 -1.20 7.91
CA ILE A 46 7.63 -0.47 6.65
C ILE A 46 7.80 1.04 6.84
N THR A 47 7.34 1.59 7.96
CA THR A 47 7.51 3.02 8.26
C THR A 47 8.98 3.38 8.49
N ALA A 48 9.72 2.54 9.22
CA ALA A 48 11.16 2.73 9.43
C ALA A 48 11.94 2.68 8.10
N LEU A 49 11.63 1.67 7.29
CA LEU A 49 12.20 1.53 5.94
C LEU A 49 11.88 2.76 5.08
N ALA A 50 10.64 3.24 5.08
CA ALA A 50 10.25 4.44 4.35
C ALA A 50 11.06 5.67 4.80
N ALA A 51 11.33 5.80 6.10
CA ALA A 51 12.17 6.87 6.65
C ALA A 51 13.63 6.78 6.20
N GLU A 52 14.21 5.58 6.13
CA GLU A 52 15.56 5.36 5.57
C GLU A 52 15.64 5.79 4.09
N HIS A 53 14.52 5.67 3.37
CA HIS A 53 14.35 6.15 2.00
C HIS A 53 13.86 7.61 1.91
N GLY A 54 13.89 8.38 2.99
CA GLY A 54 13.58 9.82 2.97
C GLY A 54 12.09 10.19 2.97
N PHE A 55 11.19 9.21 3.13
CA PHE A 55 9.76 9.45 3.29
C PHE A 55 9.42 9.73 4.75
N THR A 56 8.53 10.68 4.99
CA THR A 56 8.05 11.02 6.34
C THR A 56 6.71 10.37 6.64
N HIS A 57 5.98 9.97 5.59
CA HIS A 57 4.64 9.40 5.69
C HIS A 57 4.51 8.21 4.75
N VAL A 58 3.75 7.21 5.19
CA VAL A 58 3.33 6.06 4.39
C VAL A 58 1.81 5.99 4.42
N ALA A 59 1.19 5.99 3.25
CA ALA A 59 -0.24 5.75 3.10
C ALA A 59 -0.46 4.34 2.54
N LEU A 60 -1.51 3.68 3.03
CA LEU A 60 -1.99 2.43 2.48
C LEU A 60 -3.28 2.71 1.71
N GLU A 61 -3.24 2.55 0.39
CA GLU A 61 -4.41 2.64 -0.45
C GLU A 61 -4.95 1.23 -0.69
N LEU A 62 -5.97 0.87 0.09
CA LEU A 62 -6.75 -0.33 -0.17
C LEU A 62 -7.62 0.01 -1.39
N GLY A 63 -7.29 -0.55 -2.56
CA GLY A 63 -8.12 -0.42 -3.74
C GLY A 63 -9.57 -0.73 -3.35
N ALA A 64 -10.52 0.03 -3.89
CA ALA A 64 -11.93 -0.28 -3.75
C ALA A 64 -12.09 -1.70 -4.29
N VAL A 65 -12.18 -2.68 -3.38
CA VAL A 65 -12.81 -3.95 -3.69
C VAL A 65 -14.21 -3.51 -4.04
N ALA A 66 -14.50 -3.37 -5.35
CA ALA A 66 -15.85 -3.13 -5.80
C ALA A 66 -16.70 -4.18 -5.06
N PRO A 67 -17.68 -3.78 -4.24
CA PRO A 67 -18.57 -4.77 -3.68
C PRO A 67 -19.17 -5.50 -4.88
N GLU A 68 -18.85 -6.78 -5.05
CA GLU A 68 -19.55 -7.63 -6.00
C GLU A 68 -21.02 -7.62 -5.58
N GLY A 69 -21.81 -6.79 -6.26
CA GLY A 69 -23.21 -6.55 -5.92
C GLY A 69 -23.50 -5.08 -5.66
N ASP A 70 -23.47 -4.27 -6.72
CA ASP A 70 -24.33 -3.09 -6.77
C ASP A 70 -25.77 -3.62 -6.77
N ALA A 71 -26.31 -3.78 -5.56
CA ALA A 71 -27.71 -3.96 -5.34
C ALA A 71 -28.38 -2.71 -5.88
N THR A 72 -28.88 -2.81 -7.11
CA THR A 72 -29.90 -1.90 -7.64
C THR A 72 -31.02 -1.88 -6.60
N LEU A 73 -31.08 -0.84 -5.77
CA LEU A 73 -32.24 -0.59 -4.95
C LEU A 73 -33.35 -0.17 -5.92
N PRO A 74 -34.42 -0.97 -6.10
CA PRO A 74 -35.57 -0.49 -6.83
C PRO A 74 -36.12 0.72 -6.07
N ARG A 75 -36.18 1.86 -6.75
CA ARG A 75 -37.00 2.98 -6.28
C ARG A 75 -38.46 2.57 -6.50
N ASP A 76 -39.15 2.26 -5.41
CA ASP A 76 -40.61 2.29 -5.35
C ASP A 76 -41.04 3.67 -4.82
#